data_AF-A0A8X6FEI5-F1
#
_entry.id   AF-A0A8X6FEI5-F1
#
_cell.length_a   1.000
_cell.length_b   1.000
_cell.length_c   1.000
_cell.angle_alpha   90.00
_cell.angle_beta   90.00
_cell.angle_gamma   90.00
#
_symmetry.space_group_name_H-M   'P 1'
#
loop_
_entity.id
_entity.type
_entity.pdbx_description
1 polymer ?
#
loop_
_entity_poly.entity_id
_entity_poly.type
_entity_poly.pdbx_seq_one_letter_code
_entity_poly.pdbx_strand_id
1 'polypeptide(L)'
;MANFILSSDEFVNSQMPYFDTILCLSVTKWVHLNWGDIGIRRLFRRTYKLLRPGGNFILEAQPFQSYARKKKNTEELNENYNCIELFPEMFNEFLLKYVGFETCQLIDTPAHSSLGFSRPIYLFTKSARTEKQPKHVIYNFSSDSACEDSDVEQVSD
;
A
#
# COMPACT_ATOMS: atom_id res chain seq x y z
N MET A 1 13.43 -0.68 -13.59
CA MET A 1 12.86 -1.42 -12.44
C MET A 1 11.61 -0.70 -11.99
N ALA A 2 10.51 -1.41 -11.73
CA ALA A 2 9.27 -0.80 -11.23
C ALA A 2 9.34 -0.59 -9.71
N ASN A 3 8.86 0.55 -9.21
CA ASN A 3 8.81 0.87 -7.77
C ASN A 3 7.72 0.03 -7.08
N PHE A 4 7.96 -0.40 -5.84
CA PHE A 4 6.93 -1.05 -5.02
C PHE A 4 5.86 -0.03 -4.57
N ILE A 5 6.24 1.23 -4.37
CA ILE A 5 5.31 2.31 -4.08
C ILE A 5 4.71 2.81 -5.39
N LEU A 6 3.45 2.45 -5.62
CA LEU A 6 2.74 2.78 -6.84
C LEU A 6 2.28 4.25 -6.82
N SER A 7 2.20 4.86 -8.01
CA SER A 7 1.85 6.26 -8.17
C SER A 7 0.37 6.56 -7.93
N SER A 8 -0.51 5.55 -7.98
CA SER A 8 -1.95 5.71 -7.84
C SER A 8 -2.61 4.56 -7.08
N ASP A 9 -3.78 4.83 -6.50
CA ASP A 9 -4.55 3.85 -5.74
C ASP A 9 -5.22 2.83 -6.68
N GLU A 10 -5.51 3.20 -7.92
CA GLU A 10 -6.02 2.31 -8.97
C GLU A 10 -5.05 1.16 -9.23
N PHE A 11 -3.76 1.45 -9.35
CA PHE A 11 -2.74 0.41 -9.53
C PHE A 11 -2.58 -0.48 -8.29
N VAL A 12 -2.80 0.05 -7.09
CA VAL A 12 -2.84 -0.76 -5.85
C VAL A 12 -4.06 -1.66 -5.83
N ASN A 13 -5.21 -1.16 -6.27
CA ASN A 13 -6.46 -1.90 -6.28
C ASN A 13 -6.50 -3.01 -7.33
N SER A 14 -5.74 -2.87 -8.42
CA SER A 14 -5.62 -3.89 -9.47
C SER A 14 -4.68 -5.06 -9.10
N GLN A 15 -4.01 -5.01 -7.94
CA GLN A 15 -3.10 -6.08 -7.51
C GLN A 15 -3.87 -7.35 -7.13
N MET A 16 -3.34 -8.50 -7.52
CA MET A 16 -3.90 -9.81 -7.24
C MET A 16 -3.01 -10.60 -6.28
N PRO A 17 -3.58 -11.50 -5.45
CA PRO A 17 -2.79 -12.32 -4.54
C PRO A 17 -1.76 -13.19 -5.28
N TYR A 18 -0.50 -13.13 -4.83
CA TYR A 18 0.62 -13.84 -5.46
C TYR A 18 1.61 -14.43 -4.45
N PHE A 19 1.79 -13.79 -3.28
CA PHE A 19 2.76 -14.21 -2.27
C PHE A 19 2.08 -14.82 -1.04
N ASP A 20 2.76 -15.75 -0.41
CA ASP A 20 2.35 -16.32 0.88
C ASP A 20 2.97 -15.56 2.04
N THR A 21 4.13 -14.92 1.81
CA THR A 21 4.80 -14.08 2.81
C THR A 21 5.49 -12.89 2.16
N ILE A 22 5.37 -11.72 2.77
CA ILE A 22 6.08 -10.49 2.37
C ILE A 22 6.85 -9.95 3.57
N LEU A 23 8.12 -9.60 3.35
CA LEU A 23 9.00 -9.01 4.35
C LEU A 23 9.13 -7.50 4.11
N CYS A 24 9.00 -6.71 5.16
CA CYS A 24 9.20 -5.26 5.16
C CYS A 24 10.09 -4.90 6.36
N LEU A 25 11.39 -5.11 6.18
CA LEU A 25 12.37 -4.98 7.25
C LEU A 25 13.18 -3.70 7.04
N SER A 26 13.11 -2.77 7.98
CA SER A 26 13.92 -1.54 7.95
C SER A 26 13.75 -0.67 6.68
N VAL A 27 12.58 -0.71 6.05
CA VAL A 27 12.30 0.09 4.84
C VAL A 27 11.23 1.18 5.02
N THR A 28 10.37 1.08 6.05
CA THR A 28 9.23 2.01 6.20
C THR A 28 9.69 3.46 6.34
N LYS A 29 10.76 3.74 7.08
CA LYS A 29 11.31 5.09 7.18
C LYS A 29 11.62 5.71 5.82
N TRP A 30 12.25 4.94 4.94
CA TRP A 30 12.63 5.44 3.62
C TRP A 30 11.40 5.69 2.76
N VAL A 31 10.39 4.82 2.86
CA VAL A 31 9.12 5.04 2.18
C VAL A 31 8.44 6.32 2.67
N HIS A 32 8.39 6.50 3.99
CA HIS A 32 7.78 7.65 4.64
C HIS A 32 8.45 8.97 4.25
N LEU A 33 9.78 9.01 4.20
CA LEU A 33 10.52 10.23 3.86
C LEU A 33 10.41 10.59 2.37
N ASN A 34 10.31 9.61 1.47
CA ASN A 34 10.25 9.85 0.02
C ASN A 34 8.82 10.06 -0.49
N TRP A 35 7.80 9.44 0.13
CA TRP A 35 6.42 9.47 -0.37
C TRP A 35 5.40 9.85 0.71
N GLY A 36 5.83 10.33 1.86
CA GLY A 36 4.95 10.70 2.97
C GLY A 36 4.06 9.56 3.46
N ASP A 37 3.00 9.94 4.17
CA ASP A 37 2.01 8.97 4.65
C ASP A 37 1.27 8.26 3.52
N ILE A 38 1.09 8.91 2.36
CA ILE A 38 0.43 8.27 1.21
C ILE A 38 1.25 7.07 0.71
N GLY A 39 2.57 7.18 0.68
CA GLY A 39 3.46 6.07 0.37
C GLY A 39 3.31 4.89 1.32
N ILE A 40 3.26 5.15 2.64
CA ILE A 40 3.05 4.12 3.66
C ILE A 40 1.70 3.43 3.50
N ARG A 41 0.63 4.21 3.31
CA ARG A 41 -0.72 3.67 3.09
C ARG A 41 -0.76 2.76 1.86
N ARG A 42 -0.12 3.17 0.76
CA ARG A 42 -0.03 2.36 -0.46
C ARG A 42 0.83 1.12 -0.29
N LEU A 43 1.98 1.22 0.39
CA LEU A 43 2.83 0.08 0.75
C LEU A 43 2.03 -1.01 1.46
N PHE A 44 1.30 -0.64 2.51
CA PHE A 44 0.54 -1.57 3.33
C PHE A 44 -0.65 -2.17 2.58
N ARG A 45 -1.43 -1.37 1.86
CA ARG A 45 -2.56 -1.85 1.05
C ARG A 45 -2.11 -2.79 -0.07
N ARG A 46 -1.04 -2.42 -0.78
CA ARG A 46 -0.46 -3.27 -1.83
C ARG A 46 0.03 -4.59 -1.25
N THR A 47 0.73 -4.56 -0.13
CA THR A 47 1.18 -5.76 0.59
C THR A 47 0.00 -6.68 0.91
N TYR A 48 -1.07 -6.14 1.49
CA TYR A 48 -2.27 -6.93 1.80
C TYR A 48 -2.92 -7.53 0.55
N LYS A 49 -3.04 -6.77 -0.55
CA LYS A 49 -3.61 -7.26 -1.83
C LYS A 49 -2.77 -8.37 -2.45
N LEU A 50 -1.45 -8.25 -2.37
CA LEU A 50 -0.50 -9.23 -2.91
C LEU A 50 -0.43 -10.52 -2.08
N LEU A 51 -0.87 -10.52 -0.82
CA LEU A 51 -0.92 -11.72 0.01
C LEU A 51 -2.13 -12.60 -0.31
N ARG A 52 -1.89 -13.90 -0.44
CA ARG A 52 -2.95 -14.94 -0.47
C ARG A 52 -3.72 -14.97 0.85
N PRO A 53 -4.96 -15.49 0.87
CA PRO A 53 -5.65 -15.79 2.13
C PRO A 53 -4.77 -16.64 3.04
N GLY A 54 -4.66 -16.27 4.32
CA GLY A 54 -3.74 -16.90 5.27
C GLY A 54 -2.27 -16.43 5.15
N GLY A 55 -1.98 -15.54 4.21
CA GLY A 55 -0.63 -15.02 3.98
C GLY A 55 -0.13 -14.11 5.10
N ASN A 56 1.19 -14.02 5.21
CA ASN A 56 1.89 -13.36 6.32
C ASN A 56 2.63 -12.11 5.87
N PHE A 57 2.53 -11.05 6.66
CA PHE A 57 3.32 -9.85 6.51
C PHE A 57 4.23 -9.67 7.72
N ILE A 58 5.54 -9.62 7.50
CA ILE A 58 6.51 -9.42 8.57
C ILE A 58 7.06 -8.00 8.47
N LEU A 59 6.82 -7.21 9.51
CA LEU A 59 7.15 -5.80 9.57
C LEU A 59 8.14 -5.51 10.68
N GLU A 60 9.24 -4.84 10.34
CA GLU A 60 10.17 -4.25 11.28
C GLU A 60 10.29 -2.75 10.94
N ALA A 61 9.46 -1.93 11.58
CA ALA A 61 9.44 -0.50 11.36
C ALA A 61 10.52 0.23 12.18
N GLN A 62 11.16 1.22 11.58
CA GLN A 62 12.11 2.06 12.32
C GLN A 62 11.39 3.11 13.16
N PRO A 63 11.89 3.42 14.38
CA PRO A 63 11.27 4.42 15.25
C PRO A 63 11.39 5.81 14.64
N PHE A 64 10.38 6.66 14.88
CA PHE A 64 10.29 8.00 14.27
C PHE A 64 11.49 8.88 14.63
N GLN A 65 12.05 8.75 15.84
CA GLN A 65 13.24 9.48 16.28
C GLN A 65 14.44 9.27 15.34
N SER A 66 14.50 8.14 14.63
CA SER A 66 15.57 7.84 13.67
C SER A 66 15.44 8.58 12.32
N TYR A 67 14.33 9.29 12.08
CA TYR A 67 14.04 10.02 10.84
C TYR A 67 14.77 11.36 10.79
N ALA A 68 14.90 12.04 11.93
CA ALA A 68 15.41 13.41 12.03
C ALA A 68 16.84 13.58 11.49
N ARG A 69 17.67 12.53 11.52
CA ARG A 69 19.04 12.56 10.97
C ARG A 69 19.09 12.62 9.44
N LYS A 70 18.00 12.26 8.75
CA LYS A 70 17.95 12.09 7.29
C LYS A 70 17.02 13.06 6.58
N LYS A 71 16.14 13.76 7.30
CA LYS A 71 15.23 14.76 6.71
C LYS A 71 15.93 15.98 6.08
N LYS A 72 17.19 16.26 6.46
CA LYS A 72 17.94 17.44 6.00
C LYS A 72 18.57 17.29 4.61
N ASN A 73 18.28 16.20 3.90
CA ASN A 73 18.95 15.90 2.63
C ASN A 73 18.34 16.66 1.44
N THR A 74 17.02 16.88 1.43
CA THR A 74 16.31 17.66 0.41
C THR A 74 15.12 18.39 1.04
N GLU A 75 14.62 19.43 0.36
CA GLU A 75 13.43 20.17 0.79
C GLU A 75 12.19 19.26 0.83
N GLU A 76 11.97 18.47 -0.22
CA GLU A 76 10.87 17.49 -0.32
C GLU A 76 10.87 16.47 0.84
N LEU A 77 12.04 15.95 1.24
CA LEU A 77 12.15 15.02 2.38
C LEU A 77 11.81 15.72 3.70
N ASN A 78 12.13 17.01 3.82
CA ASN A 78 11.81 17.80 5.01
C ASN A 78 10.32 18.13 5.07
N GLU A 79 9.69 18.47 3.94
CA GLU A 79 8.25 18.68 3.82
C GLU A 79 7.49 17.41 4.19
N ASN A 80 7.82 16.27 3.56
CA ASN A 80 7.24 14.98 3.90
C ASN A 80 7.39 14.68 5.39
N TYR A 81 8.60 14.86 5.96
CA TYR A 81 8.83 14.65 7.39
C TYR A 81 7.91 15.51 8.27
N ASN A 82 7.70 16.78 7.93
CA ASN A 82 6.88 17.70 8.71
C ASN A 82 5.38 17.42 8.57
N CYS A 83 4.97 16.78 7.47
CA CYS A 83 3.58 16.40 7.18
C CYS A 83 3.22 14.97 7.63
N ILE A 84 4.11 14.25 8.33
CA ILE A 84 3.80 12.91 8.84
C ILE A 84 2.77 13.01 9.96
N GLU A 85 1.66 12.30 9.78
CA GLU A 85 0.60 12.15 10.78
C GLU A 85 0.45 10.68 11.22
N LEU A 86 0.75 9.74 10.32
CA LEU A 86 0.73 8.30 10.60
C LEU A 86 2.09 7.85 11.12
N PHE A 87 2.31 7.93 12.44
CA PHE A 87 3.59 7.52 13.05
C PHE A 87 3.80 6.00 13.07
N PRO A 88 5.05 5.49 13.12
CA PRO A 88 5.35 4.06 13.21
C PRO A 88 4.61 3.33 14.35
N GLU A 89 4.41 3.98 15.48
CA GLU A 89 3.67 3.47 16.64
C GLU A 89 2.19 3.21 16.32
N MET A 90 1.64 3.89 15.30
CA MET A 90 0.27 3.73 14.83
C MET A 90 0.12 2.66 13.75
N PHE A 91 1.21 2.13 13.20
CA PHE A 91 1.15 1.20 12.06
C PHE A 91 0.39 -0.08 12.39
N ASN A 92 0.57 -0.63 13.59
CA ASN A 92 -0.09 -1.87 13.99
C ASN A 92 -1.62 -1.71 13.99
N GLU A 93 -2.10 -0.62 14.61
CA GLU A 93 -3.52 -0.28 14.58
C GLU A 93 -4.02 -0.02 13.16
N PHE A 94 -3.22 0.69 12.36
CA PHE A 94 -3.58 1.00 10.99
C PHE A 94 -3.75 -0.26 10.12
N LEU A 95 -2.80 -1.19 10.23
CA LEU A 95 -2.80 -2.47 9.51
C LEU A 95 -3.98 -3.36 9.89
N LEU A 96 -4.35 -3.37 11.18
CA LEU A 96 -5.50 -4.14 11.66
C LEU A 96 -6.84 -3.49 11.25
N LYS A 97 -7.02 -2.21 11.56
CA LYS A 97 -8.34 -1.55 11.44
C LYS A 97 -8.67 -1.07 10.02
N TYR A 98 -7.67 -0.59 9.28
CA TYR A 98 -7.91 0.11 8.00
C TYR A 98 -7.38 -0.64 6.78
N VAL A 99 -6.40 -1.54 6.96
CA VAL A 99 -5.89 -2.36 5.86
C VAL A 99 -6.60 -3.72 5.80
N GLY A 100 -6.90 -4.33 6.94
CA GLY A 100 -7.71 -5.54 7.04
C GLY A 100 -6.95 -6.81 7.44
N PHE A 101 -5.74 -6.69 8.00
CA PHE A 101 -5.08 -7.86 8.62
C PHE A 101 -5.91 -8.37 9.80
N GLU A 102 -5.99 -9.69 9.95
CA GLU A 102 -6.82 -10.35 10.98
C GLU A 102 -6.13 -10.34 12.34
N THR A 103 -4.81 -10.56 12.35
CA THR A 103 -4.02 -10.63 13.58
C THR A 103 -2.73 -9.84 13.45
N CYS A 104 -2.18 -9.45 14.61
CA CYS A 104 -0.84 -8.89 14.76
C CYS A 104 -0.20 -9.52 16.01
N GLN A 105 1.02 -10.04 15.85
CA GLN A 105 1.79 -10.68 16.91
C GLN A 105 3.20 -10.11 16.94
N LEU A 106 3.71 -9.76 18.12
CA LEU A 106 5.13 -9.48 18.31
C LEU A 106 5.89 -10.80 18.26
N ILE A 107 6.78 -10.97 17.29
CA ILE A 107 7.61 -12.17 17.14
C ILE A 107 8.85 -12.05 18.02
N ASP A 108 9.54 -10.92 17.91
CA ASP A 108 10.82 -10.70 18.59
C ASP A 108 11.16 -9.21 18.68
N THR A 109 12.10 -8.86 19.56
CA THR A 109 12.82 -7.59 19.56
C THR A 109 14.31 -7.92 19.70
N PRO A 110 15.00 -8.19 18.57
CA PRO A 110 16.36 -8.71 18.61
C PRO A 110 17.29 -7.75 19.35
N ALA A 111 18.01 -8.27 20.34
CA ALA A 111 19.01 -7.49 21.05
C ALA A 111 20.14 -7.11 20.09
N HIS A 112 20.52 -5.84 20.10
CA HIS A 112 21.65 -5.34 19.33
C HIS A 112 22.45 -4.34 20.17
N SER A 113 23.78 -4.34 20.00
CA SER A 113 24.69 -3.45 20.76
C SER A 113 24.38 -1.97 20.56
N SER A 114 23.82 -1.63 19.41
CA SER A 114 23.24 -0.31 19.14
C SER A 114 21.71 -0.38 19.24
N LEU A 115 21.16 0.38 20.19
CA LEU A 115 19.72 0.47 20.47
C LEU A 115 18.88 0.81 19.24
N GLY A 116 19.44 1.53 18.27
CA GLY A 116 18.74 1.89 17.03
C GLY A 116 18.39 0.71 16.13
N PHE A 117 18.98 -0.46 16.34
CA PHE A 117 18.72 -1.71 15.61
C PHE A 117 17.97 -2.76 16.44
N SER A 118 17.72 -2.48 17.72
CA SER A 118 16.88 -3.32 18.58
C SER A 118 15.42 -2.92 18.39
N ARG A 119 14.78 -3.44 17.34
CA ARG A 119 13.42 -3.03 16.93
C ARG A 119 12.46 -4.21 16.97
N PRO A 120 11.19 -3.97 17.32
CA PRO A 120 10.19 -5.03 17.33
C PRO A 120 9.89 -5.51 15.90
N ILE A 121 9.76 -6.83 15.76
CA ILE A 121 9.34 -7.51 14.53
C ILE A 121 7.94 -8.03 14.76
N TYR A 122 6.98 -7.56 13.94
CA TYR A 122 5.59 -7.98 14.01
C TYR A 122 5.23 -8.90 12.85
N LEU A 123 4.46 -9.95 13.16
CA LEU A 123 3.77 -10.79 12.20
C LEU A 123 2.31 -10.35 12.10
N PHE A 124 1.87 -10.00 10.90
CA PHE A 124 0.47 -9.81 10.58
C PHE A 124 -0.02 -10.95 9.70
N THR A 125 -1.17 -11.52 10.01
CA THR A 125 -1.77 -12.59 9.20
C THR A 125 -3.05 -12.10 8.55
N LYS A 126 -3.15 -12.30 7.24
CA LYS A 126 -4.37 -12.06 6.47
C LYS A 126 -5.34 -13.22 6.69
N SER A 127 -6.63 -12.95 6.80
CA SER A 127 -7.63 -14.01 7.05
C SER A 127 -7.52 -15.12 6.00
N ALA A 128 -7.59 -16.37 6.45
CA ALA A 128 -7.63 -17.55 5.57
C ALA A 128 -8.96 -17.67 4.81
N ARG A 129 -9.97 -16.88 5.20
CA ARG A 129 -11.25 -16.83 4.52
C ARG A 129 -11.08 -16.08 3.21
N THR A 130 -11.33 -16.73 2.08
CA THR A 130 -11.38 -16.06 0.79
C THR A 130 -12.48 -15.00 0.85
N GLU A 131 -12.11 -13.73 0.74
CA GLU A 131 -13.07 -12.66 0.47
C GLU A 131 -13.84 -13.08 -0.79
N LYS A 132 -15.14 -13.39 -0.65
CA LYS A 132 -15.99 -13.66 -1.79
C LYS A 132 -16.04 -12.36 -2.60
N GLN A 133 -15.26 -12.26 -3.67
CA GLN A 133 -15.50 -11.22 -4.65
C GLN A 133 -16.96 -11.37 -5.13
N PRO A 134 -17.76 -10.29 -5.17
CA PRO A 134 -19.06 -10.37 -5.82
C PRO A 134 -18.85 -10.86 -7.25
N LYS A 135 -19.47 -12.00 -7.57
CA LYS A 135 -19.41 -12.59 -8.91
C LYS A 135 -20.13 -11.64 -9.87
N HIS A 136 -19.38 -11.11 -10.83
CA HIS A 136 -19.82 -10.30 -11.98
C HIS A 136 -20.46 -8.93 -11.68
N VAL A 137 -19.72 -7.86 -11.99
CA VAL A 137 -20.30 -6.65 -12.59
C VAL A 137 -20.27 -6.90 -14.09
N ILE A 138 -21.42 -7.21 -14.69
CA ILE A 138 -21.56 -7.20 -16.14
C ILE A 138 -21.54 -5.73 -16.56
N TYR A 139 -20.44 -5.28 -17.16
CA TYR A 139 -20.49 -4.08 -17.99
C TYR A 139 -21.24 -4.47 -19.26
N ASN A 140 -22.51 -4.05 -19.36
CA ASN A 140 -23.22 -4.06 -20.64
C ASN A 140 -22.53 -3.04 -21.55
N PHE A 141 -21.57 -3.51 -22.34
CA PHE A 141 -21.08 -2.78 -23.48
C PHE A 141 -22.10 -3.01 -24.61
N SER A 142 -23.19 -2.22 -24.63
CA SER A 142 -24.00 -2.09 -25.84
C SER A 142 -23.18 -1.30 -26.84
N SER A 143 -22.42 -2.03 -27.67
CA SER A 143 -21.85 -1.51 -28.90
C SER A 143 -22.94 -1.47 -29.97
N ASP A 144 -23.78 -0.43 -29.94
CA ASP A 144 -24.49 0.03 -31.13
C ASP A 144 -24.01 1.44 -31.45
N SER A 145 -22.83 1.50 -32.04
CA SER A 145 -22.42 2.62 -32.89
C SER A 145 -22.29 2.08 -34.30
N ALA A 146 -23.42 1.85 -34.95
CA ALA A 146 -23.48 1.80 -36.41
C ALA A 146 -23.33 3.25 -36.90
N CYS A 147 -22.22 3.53 -37.56
CA CYS A 147 -22.07 4.72 -38.37
C CYS A 147 -23.05 4.61 -39.55
N GLU A 148 -24.07 5.46 -39.59
CA GLU A 148 -24.86 5.67 -40.80
C GLU A 148 -24.32 6.93 -41.49
N ASP A 149 -23.72 6.72 -42.66
CA ASP A 149 -23.47 7.75 -43.66
C ASP A 149 -24.80 8.39 -44.07
N SER A 150 -24.89 9.72 -44.04
CA SER A 150 -25.91 10.44 -44.81
C SER A 150 -25.34 11.73 -45.39
N ASP A 151 -24.86 11.62 -46.63
CA ASP A 151 -24.90 12.73 -47.59
C ASP A 151 -26.26 12.68 -48.31
N VAL A 152 -26.97 13.83 -48.37
CA VAL A 152 -27.62 14.43 -49.57
C VAL A 152 -28.57 15.56 -49.12
N GLU A 153 -28.37 16.73 -49.73
CA GLU A 153 -29.10 18.00 -49.59
C GLU A 153 -30.59 17.93 -50.01
N GLN A 154 -31.43 18.77 -49.38
CA GLN A 154 -32.55 19.43 -50.08
C GLN A 154 -32.75 20.87 -49.58
N VAL A 155 -32.60 21.81 -50.52
CA VAL A 155 -33.07 23.20 -50.47
C VAL A 155 -34.58 23.23 -50.73
N SER A 156 -35.33 24.02 -49.96
CA SER A 156 -36.76 24.25 -50.15
C SER A 156 -37.03 25.44 -51.07
N ASP A 157 -38.08 25.34 -51.89
CA ASP A 157 -38.67 26.40 -52.74
C ASP A 157 -39.09 27.67 -51.96
#